data_AF-A0A967V9X5-F1
#
_entry.id   AF-A0A967V9X5-F1
#
_cell.length_a   1.000
_cell.length_b   1.000
_cell.length_c   1.000
_cell.angle_alpha   90.00
_cell.angle_beta   90.00
_cell.angle_gamma   90.00
#
_symmetry.space_group_name_H-M   'P 1'
#
loop_
_entity.id
_entity.type
_entity.pdbx_description
1 polymer ?
#
loop_
_entity_poly.entity_id
_entity_poly.type
_entity_poly.pdbx_seq_one_letter_code
_entity_poly.pdbx_strand_id
1 'polypeptide(L)'
;MGSPVVFRGVHVGQVTDIIVNFDTAELSVNIPVIFETDPERFRDIGTGVITDEKEMHMALVKQGLRAQLQLTSLVTGQLAINMDFFPNTPANLFGVKNAQ
;
A
#
# COMPACT_ATOMS: atom_id res chain seq x y z
N MET A 1 12.56 5.54 -11.32
CA MET A 1 11.97 4.22 -11.02
C MET A 1 11.94 4.09 -9.52
N GLY A 2 10.75 4.11 -8.90
CA GLY A 2 10.60 4.11 -7.44
C GLY A 2 10.86 2.74 -6.82
N SER A 3 10.77 2.67 -5.50
CA SER A 3 10.87 1.42 -4.75
C SER A 3 9.80 0.41 -5.20
N PRO A 4 10.12 -0.89 -5.28
CA PRO A 4 9.16 -1.88 -5.72
C PRO A 4 8.07 -2.08 -4.67
N VAL A 5 6.87 -2.39 -5.16
CA VAL A 5 5.77 -2.93 -4.35
C VAL A 5 5.71 -4.43 -4.60
N VAL A 6 5.83 -5.20 -3.53
CA VAL A 6 5.96 -6.65 -3.56
C VAL A 6 4.79 -7.27 -2.80
N PHE A 7 4.14 -8.26 -3.39
CA PHE A 7 3.13 -9.08 -2.71
C PHE A 7 3.64 -10.51 -2.63
N ARG A 8 3.92 -11.01 -1.42
CA ARG A 8 4.44 -12.38 -1.18
C ARG A 8 5.63 -12.77 -2.08
N GLY A 9 6.57 -11.83 -2.29
CA GLY A 9 7.76 -12.04 -3.12
C GLY A 9 7.57 -11.77 -4.61
N VAL A 10 6.36 -11.47 -5.07
CA VAL A 10 6.08 -11.11 -6.47
C VAL A 10 6.04 -9.60 -6.61
N HIS A 11 6.75 -9.05 -7.60
CA HIS A 11 6.67 -7.63 -7.93
C HIS A 11 5.31 -7.31 -8.58
N VAL A 12 4.55 -6.43 -7.95
CA VAL A 12 3.16 -6.11 -8.33
C VAL A 12 2.91 -4.64 -8.59
N GLY A 13 3.92 -3.78 -8.49
CA GLY A 13 3.74 -2.34 -8.62
C GLY A 13 4.96 -1.56 -8.19
N GLN A 14 4.85 -0.23 -8.14
CA GLN A 14 5.96 0.65 -7.81
C GLN A 14 5.49 1.88 -7.05
N VAL A 15 6.37 2.39 -6.18
CA VAL A 15 6.16 3.68 -5.52
C VAL A 15 6.26 4.79 -6.57
N THR A 16 5.25 5.65 -6.59
CA THR A 16 5.17 6.79 -7.51
C THR A 16 5.57 8.09 -6.82
N ASP A 17 5.29 8.23 -5.53
CA ASP A 17 5.64 9.44 -4.78
C ASP A 17 5.81 9.20 -3.27
N ILE A 18 6.62 10.05 -2.62
CA ILE A 18 6.81 10.10 -1.18
C ILE A 18 6.82 11.56 -0.76
N ILE A 19 5.81 11.97 0.00
CA ILE A 19 5.64 13.37 0.41
C ILE A 19 5.95 13.45 1.90
N VAL A 20 6.61 14.51 2.35
CA VAL A 20 6.81 14.79 3.78
C VAL A 20 5.93 15.98 4.16
N ASN A 21 4.82 15.70 4.83
CA ASN A 21 3.94 16.73 5.36
C ASN A 21 4.36 17.08 6.78
N PHE A 22 4.43 18.38 7.08
CA PHE A 22 4.69 18.89 8.42
C PHE A 22 3.54 19.79 8.85
N ASP A 23 2.94 19.46 9.99
CA ASP A 23 1.95 20.31 10.64
C ASP A 23 2.64 21.08 11.77
N THR A 24 2.81 22.38 11.56
CA THR A 24 3.43 23.29 12.55
C THR A 24 2.51 23.58 13.74
N ALA A 25 1.20 23.46 13.57
CA ALA A 25 0.23 23.70 14.64
C ALA A 25 0.16 22.51 15.60
N GLU A 26 0.25 21.29 15.07
CA GLU A 26 0.27 20.05 15.87
C GLU A 26 1.68 19.53 16.18
N LEU A 27 2.73 20.18 15.65
CA LEU A 27 4.13 19.72 15.70
C LEU A 27 4.28 18.25 15.27
N SER A 28 3.57 17.86 14.22
CA SER A 28 3.50 16.49 13.75
C SER A 28 4.05 16.34 12.33
N VAL A 29 4.57 15.16 12.01
CA VAL A 29 5.10 14.82 10.68
C VAL A 29 4.29 13.63 10.15
N ASN A 30 3.81 13.73 8.92
CA ASN A 30 3.11 12.66 8.21
C ASN A 30 3.77 12.42 6.86
N ILE A 31 4.15 11.17 6.57
CA ILE A 31 4.86 10.81 5.34
C ILE A 31 4.00 9.83 4.54
N PRO A 32 3.04 10.29 3.72
CA PRO A 32 2.28 9.38 2.87
C PRO A 32 3.18 8.84 1.75
N VAL A 33 3.05 7.55 1.50
CA VAL A 33 3.68 6.86 0.37
C VAL A 33 2.59 6.55 -0.65
N ILE A 34 2.76 7.05 -1.86
CA ILE A 34 1.84 6.83 -2.97
C ILE A 34 2.48 5.80 -3.89
N PHE A 35 1.73 4.77 -4.25
CA PHE A 35 2.18 3.71 -5.13
C PHE A 35 1.05 3.28 -6.06
N GLU A 36 1.44 2.70 -7.18
CA GLU A 36 0.53 2.09 -8.13
C GLU A 36 0.78 0.58 -8.19
N THR A 37 -0.26 -0.18 -8.51
CA THR A 37 -0.19 -1.62 -8.73
C THR A 37 -0.51 -1.94 -10.18
N ASP A 38 0.21 -2.91 -10.74
CA ASP A 38 -0.02 -3.45 -12.09
C ASP A 38 -1.17 -4.48 -12.05
N PRO A 39 -2.35 -4.15 -12.62
CA PRO A 39 -3.51 -5.04 -12.58
C PRO A 39 -3.27 -6.37 -13.30
N GLU A 40 -2.39 -6.40 -14.29
CA GLU A 40 -2.10 -7.64 -15.04
C GLU A 40 -1.40 -8.69 -14.17
N ARG A 41 -0.83 -8.28 -13.03
CA ARG A 41 -0.23 -9.16 -12.03
C ARG A 41 -1.27 -9.88 -11.17
N PHE A 42 -2.51 -9.41 -11.16
CA PHE A 42 -3.61 -9.99 -10.40
C PHE A 42 -4.64 -10.59 -11.36
N ARG A 43 -4.79 -11.92 -11.31
CA ARG A 43 -5.82 -12.61 -12.07
C ARG A 43 -6.92 -13.09 -11.14
N ASP A 44 -8.13 -12.60 -11.37
CA ASP A 44 -9.32 -13.16 -10.73
C ASP A 44 -9.62 -14.54 -11.34
N ILE A 45 -9.68 -15.55 -10.48
CA ILE A 45 -10.03 -16.94 -10.84
C ILE A 45 -11.39 -17.34 -10.26
N GLY A 46 -12.08 -16.40 -9.60
CA GLY A 46 -13.41 -16.60 -9.04
C GLY A 46 -14.53 -16.41 -10.06
N THR A 47 -15.76 -16.59 -9.60
CA THR A 47 -16.98 -16.35 -10.39
C THR A 47 -17.67 -15.04 -10.02
N GLY A 48 -17.06 -14.26 -9.12
CA GLY A 48 -17.59 -12.96 -8.70
C GLY A 48 -17.39 -11.92 -9.79
N VAL A 49 -18.26 -10.91 -9.80
CA VAL A 49 -18.06 -9.71 -10.64
C VAL A 49 -17.69 -8.57 -9.71
N ILE A 50 -16.52 -7.98 -9.93
CA ILE A 50 -16.12 -6.75 -9.25
C ILE A 50 -16.83 -5.60 -9.95
N THR A 51 -17.83 -5.01 -9.29
CA THR A 51 -18.59 -3.86 -9.82
C THR A 51 -18.09 -2.53 -9.27
N ASP A 52 -17.40 -2.56 -8.12
CA ASP A 52 -16.84 -1.39 -7.45
C ASP A 52 -15.45 -1.72 -6.91
N GLU A 53 -14.44 -1.06 -7.48
CA GLU A 53 -13.03 -1.23 -7.14
C GLU A 53 -12.73 -0.75 -5.70
N LYS A 54 -13.39 0.32 -5.24
CA LYS A 54 -13.18 0.85 -3.89
C LYS A 54 -13.73 -0.13 -2.85
N GLU A 55 -14.91 -0.69 -3.09
CA GLU A 55 -15.49 -1.70 -2.20
C GLU A 55 -14.61 -2.95 -2.13
N MET A 56 -14.06 -3.41 -3.26
CA MET A 56 -13.10 -4.51 -3.31
C MET A 56 -11.87 -4.22 -2.45
N HIS A 57 -11.22 -3.06 -2.64
CA HIS A 57 -10.05 -2.69 -1.83
C HIS A 57 -10.38 -2.65 -0.33
N MET A 58 -11.52 -2.07 0.04
CA MET A 58 -11.96 -2.05 1.44
C MET A 58 -12.23 -3.47 1.98
N ALA A 59 -12.77 -4.38 1.16
CA ALA A 59 -12.96 -5.78 1.52
C ALA A 59 -11.63 -6.50 1.75
N LEU A 60 -10.63 -6.30 0.88
CA LEU A 60 -9.29 -6.86 1.05
C LEU A 60 -8.63 -6.35 2.34
N VAL A 61 -8.73 -5.04 2.62
CA VAL A 61 -8.23 -4.45 3.88
C VAL A 61 -8.95 -5.04 5.09
N LYS A 62 -10.27 -5.24 5.04
CA LYS A 62 -11.04 -5.90 6.11
C LYS A 62 -10.59 -7.35 6.33
N GLN A 63 -10.22 -8.06 5.27
CA GLN A 63 -9.66 -9.41 5.35
C GLN A 63 -8.20 -9.44 5.85
N GLY A 64 -7.57 -8.28 6.03
CA GLY A 64 -6.25 -8.14 6.64
C GLY A 64 -5.16 -7.71 5.69
N LEU A 65 -5.45 -7.26 4.46
CA LEU A 65 -4.42 -6.73 3.57
C LEU A 65 -3.72 -5.53 4.22
N ARG A 66 -2.39 -5.59 4.36
CA ARG A 66 -1.55 -4.50 4.88
C ARG A 66 -0.37 -4.27 3.94
N ALA A 67 0.01 -3.02 3.79
CA ALA A 67 1.23 -2.59 3.12
C ALA A 67 2.19 -2.01 4.16
N GLN A 68 3.45 -2.41 4.15
CA GLN A 68 4.48 -1.93 5.07
C GLN A 68 5.77 -1.63 4.32
N LEU A 69 6.45 -0.56 4.72
CA LEU A 69 7.79 -0.26 4.24
C LEU A 69 8.79 -1.20 4.91
N GLN A 70 9.49 -2.01 4.13
CA GLN A 70 10.42 -3.00 4.59
C GLN A 70 11.78 -2.81 3.92
N LEU A 71 12.85 -3.02 4.69
CA LEU A 71 14.21 -3.05 4.17
C LEU A 71 14.46 -4.34 3.38
N THR A 72 14.79 -4.20 2.11
CA THR A 72 15.08 -5.33 1.21
C THR A 72 16.55 -5.63 1.09
N SER A 73 17.42 -4.66 1.37
CA SER A 73 18.87 -4.85 1.41
C SER A 73 19.48 -4.03 2.54
N LEU A 74 20.05 -4.74 3.51
CA LEU A 74 20.82 -4.13 4.60
C LEU A 74 22.10 -3.45 4.09
N VAL A 75 22.72 -4.03 3.06
CA VAL A 75 24.02 -3.55 2.52
C VAL A 75 23.85 -2.23 1.78
N THR A 76 22.75 -2.07 1.03
CA THR A 76 22.50 -0.88 0.21
C THR A 76 21.47 0.08 0.82
N GLY A 77 20.83 -0.31 1.92
CA GLY A 77 19.79 0.50 2.56
C GLY A 77 18.48 0.58 1.75
N GLN A 78 18.27 -0.31 0.76
CA GLN A 78 17.10 -0.26 -0.11
C GLN A 78 15.84 -0.68 0.64
N LEU A 79 14.77 0.10 0.43
CA LEU A 79 13.43 -0.15 0.98
C LEU A 79 12.47 -0.54 -0.15
N ALA A 80 11.48 -1.37 0.19
CA ALA A 80 10.35 -1.73 -0.66
C ALA A 80 9.06 -1.71 0.14
N ILE A 81 7.92 -1.56 -0.55
CA ILE A 81 6.62 -1.79 0.07
C ILE A 81 6.32 -3.28 -0.02
N ASN A 82 6.18 -3.94 1.12
CA ASN A 82 5.71 -5.31 1.19
C ASN A 82 4.21 -5.32 1.50
N MET A 83 3.43 -6.02 0.68
CA MET A 83 2.00 -6.23 0.85
C MET A 83 1.73 -7.69 1.20
N ASP A 84 0.96 -7.93 2.26
CA ASP A 84 0.49 -9.27 2.63
C ASP A 84 -0.79 -9.19 3.47
N PHE A 85 -1.41 -10.33 3.69
CA PHE A 85 -2.55 -10.48 4.59
C PHE A 85 -2.09 -10.81 6.00
N PHE A 86 -2.45 -9.93 6.93
CA PHE A 86 -2.32 -10.11 8.37
C PHE A 86 -3.72 -10.08 9.02
N PRO A 87 -4.46 -11.20 8.99
CA PRO A 87 -5.77 -11.30 9.61
C PRO A 87 -5.70 -10.90 11.10
N ASN A 88 -6.77 -10.30 11.62
CA ASN A 88 -6.90 -9.87 13.02
C ASN A 88 -5.97 -8.71 13.46
N THR A 89 -5.31 -8.02 12.52
CA THR A 89 -4.61 -6.76 12.82
C THR A 89 -5.54 -5.56 12.60
N PRO A 90 -5.46 -4.49 13.41
CA PRO A 90 -6.23 -3.28 13.15
C PRO A 90 -5.81 -2.65 11.81
N ALA A 91 -6.78 -2.10 11.08
CA ALA A 91 -6.51 -1.32 9.89
C ALA A 91 -6.32 0.15 10.30
N ASN A 92 -5.06 0.60 10.34
CA ASN A 92 -4.74 2.00 10.57
C ASN A 92 -4.73 2.71 9.22
N LEU A 93 -5.87 3.29 8.85
CA LEU A 93 -6.02 4.02 7.59
C LEU A 93 -5.49 5.45 7.77
N PHE A 94 -4.34 5.72 7.17
CA PHE A 94 -3.74 7.05 7.11
C PHE A 94 -3.96 7.60 5.71
N GLY A 95 -4.58 8.78 5.62
CA GLY A 95 -4.90 9.41 4.34
C GLY A 95 -5.65 10.71 4.58
N VAL A 96 -5.34 11.73 3.79
CA VAL A 96 -5.94 13.05 3.88
C VAL A 96 -7.46 12.91 3.71
N LYS A 97 -8.26 13.48 4.61
CA LYS A 97 -9.73 13.59 4.47
C LYS A 97 -10.19 14.37 3.22
N ASN A 98 -9.25 14.84 2.40
CA ASN A 98 -9.43 15.69 1.24
C ASN A 98 -8.61 15.15 0.05
N ALA A 99 -8.99 14.01 -0.51
CA ALA A 99 -8.81 13.82 -1.95
C ALA A 99 -10.16 14.20 -2.56
N GLN A 100 -10.16 15.34 -3.25
CA GLN A 100 -11.31 15.87 -3.97
C GLN A 100 -11.70 14.94 -5.12
#